data_AF-A0A849ULE5-F1
#
_entry.id   AF-A0A849ULE5-F1
#
_cell.length_a   1.000
_cell.length_b   1.000
_cell.length_c   1.000
_cell.angle_alpha   90.00
_cell.angle_beta   90.00
_cell.angle_gamma   90.00
#
_symmetry.space_group_name_H-M   'P 1'
#
loop_
_entity.id
_entity.type
_entity.pdbx_description
1 polymer ?
#
loop_
_entity_poly.entity_id
_entity_poly.type
_entity_poly.pdbx_seq_one_letter_code
_entity_poly.pdbx_strand_id
1 'polypeptide(L)'
;MSKLIERALEEERWFEARVLIRDALQQEPDNHWLITRLGLTYYEQRQYKRALQYTRKALALAPQCPLVLWDYAGCLEMLDQPQEALDIYRRLIRRGVDRLADGDCGEGIVWARGLVADCHYRVARCYQACDNKKQARTAYRRHLALRESGCRSIYPKSEVKKELQQLNAVCR
;
A
#
# COMPACT_ATOMS: atom_id res chain seq x y z
N MET A 1 17.39 16.10 4.73
CA MET A 1 17.34 15.33 3.48
C MET A 1 15.97 14.69 3.25
N SER A 2 15.39 14.02 4.25
CA SER A 2 14.05 13.39 4.15
C SER A 2 12.95 14.30 3.59
N LYS A 3 12.81 15.54 4.09
CA LYS A 3 11.81 16.50 3.59
C LYS A 3 11.92 16.83 2.10
N LEU A 4 13.14 16.86 1.55
CA LEU A 4 13.34 17.11 0.11
C LEU A 4 12.94 15.88 -0.71
N ILE A 5 13.26 14.69 -0.21
CA ILE A 5 12.82 13.42 -0.80
C ILE A 5 11.30 13.34 -0.80
N GLU A 6 10.65 13.57 0.35
CA GLU A 6 9.19 13.57 0.50
C GLU A 6 8.54 14.54 -0.47
N ARG A 7 9.01 15.79 -0.53
CA ARG A 7 8.49 16.78 -1.47
C ARG A 7 8.65 16.35 -2.93
N ALA A 8 9.80 15.79 -3.31
CA ALA A 8 10.02 15.31 -4.67
C ALA A 8 9.11 14.12 -5.01
N LEU A 9 8.76 13.27 -4.03
CA LEU A 9 7.81 12.18 -4.21
C LEU A 9 6.37 12.70 -4.35
N GLU A 10 5.96 13.67 -3.52
CA GLU A 10 4.63 14.29 -3.56
C GLU A 10 4.38 15.05 -4.87
N GLU A 11 5.40 15.71 -5.39
CA GLU A 11 5.35 16.43 -6.67
C GLU A 11 5.65 15.52 -7.88
N GLU A 12 5.73 14.20 -7.66
CA GLU A 12 5.95 13.18 -8.70
C GLU A 12 7.25 13.38 -9.52
N ARG A 13 8.24 14.08 -8.95
CA ARG A 13 9.57 14.30 -9.54
C ARG A 13 10.44 13.06 -9.36
N TRP A 14 10.03 11.95 -9.97
CA TRP A 14 10.60 10.60 -9.76
C TRP A 14 12.11 10.52 -10.01
N PHE A 15 12.62 11.22 -11.01
CA PHE A 15 14.05 11.22 -11.29
C PHE A 15 14.85 11.88 -10.17
N GLU A 16 14.42 13.07 -9.75
CA GLU A 16 15.05 13.81 -8.67
C GLU A 16 14.95 13.09 -7.34
N ALA A 17 13.78 12.54 -7.00
CA ALA A 17 13.59 11.72 -5.82
C ALA A 17 14.62 10.57 -5.78
N ARG A 18 14.85 9.89 -6.91
CA ARG A 18 15.87 8.82 -6.98
C ARG A 18 17.30 9.31 -6.79
N VAL A 19 17.65 10.50 -7.28
CA VAL A 19 18.98 11.08 -7.04
C VAL A 19 19.17 11.34 -5.55
N LEU A 20 18.24 12.08 -4.94
CA LEU A 20 18.27 12.40 -3.51
C LEU A 20 18.31 11.15 -2.62
N ILE A 21 17.51 10.13 -2.96
CA ILE A 21 17.47 8.87 -2.22
C ILE A 21 18.81 8.11 -2.36
N ARG A 22 19.40 8.05 -3.55
CA ARG A 22 20.67 7.35 -3.76
C ARG A 22 21.81 8.03 -3.01
N ASP A 23 21.84 9.36 -3.00
CA ASP A 23 22.83 10.12 -2.24
C ASP A 23 22.69 9.85 -0.74
N ALA A 24 21.46 9.83 -0.20
CA ALA A 24 21.20 9.49 1.19
C ALA A 24 21.61 8.05 1.54
N LEU A 25 21.37 7.10 0.63
CA LEU A 25 21.77 5.69 0.79
C LEU A 25 23.28 5.48 0.82
N GLN A 26 24.10 6.43 0.35
CA GLN A 26 25.56 6.32 0.52
C GLN A 26 25.98 6.40 1.99
N GLN A 27 25.21 7.13 2.81
CA GLN A 27 25.45 7.28 4.24
C GLN A 27 24.68 6.23 5.06
N GLU A 28 23.49 5.86 4.59
CA GLU A 28 22.59 4.93 5.29
C GLU A 28 22.18 3.76 4.38
N PRO A 29 23.10 2.84 4.02
CA PRO A 29 22.88 1.83 2.98
C PRO A 29 21.76 0.83 3.26
N ASP A 30 21.42 0.66 4.54
CA ASP A 30 20.41 -0.26 5.05
C ASP A 30 19.20 0.47 5.67
N ASN A 31 19.02 1.75 5.36
CA ASN A 31 17.80 2.46 5.73
C ASN A 31 16.62 1.93 4.89
N HIS A 32 15.79 1.10 5.52
CA HIS A 32 14.65 0.46 4.89
C HIS A 32 13.63 1.47 4.34
N TRP A 33 13.46 2.65 4.96
CA TRP A 33 12.57 3.69 4.46
C TRP A 33 13.08 4.25 3.13
N LEU A 34 14.36 4.61 3.03
CA LEU A 34 14.97 5.08 1.78
C LEU A 34 14.88 4.03 0.67
N ILE A 35 15.19 2.77 0.98
CA ILE A 35 15.09 1.66 0.03
C ILE A 35 13.62 1.48 -0.44
N THR A 36 12.66 1.60 0.46
CA THR A 36 11.23 1.50 0.16
C THR A 36 10.76 2.63 -0.75
N ARG A 37 11.13 3.88 -0.42
CA ARG A 37 10.84 5.05 -1.27
C ARG A 37 11.49 4.93 -2.66
N LEU A 38 12.70 4.37 -2.75
CA LEU A 38 13.31 4.05 -4.05
C LEU A 38 12.45 3.06 -4.85
N GLY A 39 11.98 2.00 -4.20
CA GLY A 39 11.02 1.04 -4.76
C GLY A 39 9.73 1.72 -5.26
N LEU A 40 9.15 2.62 -4.47
CA LEU A 40 7.97 3.40 -4.83
C LEU A 40 8.19 4.19 -6.14
N THR A 41 9.33 4.86 -6.31
CA THR A 41 9.60 5.59 -7.58
C THR A 41 9.58 4.68 -8.81
N TYR A 42 9.99 3.42 -8.68
CA TYR A 42 9.91 2.45 -9.77
C TYR A 42 8.49 1.91 -9.95
N TYR A 43 7.75 1.73 -8.85
CA TYR A 43 6.36 1.31 -8.87
C TYR A 43 5.49 2.31 -9.63
N GLU A 44 5.62 3.61 -9.33
CA GLU A 44 4.85 4.68 -10.00
C GLU A 44 5.19 4.78 -11.49
N GLN A 45 6.42 4.47 -11.86
CA GLN A 45 6.84 4.37 -13.26
C GLN A 45 6.53 3.01 -13.91
N ARG A 46 5.66 2.21 -13.30
CA ARG A 46 5.21 0.88 -13.78
C ARG A 46 6.33 -0.15 -13.96
N GLN A 47 7.50 0.09 -13.37
CA GLN A 47 8.64 -0.82 -13.37
C GLN A 47 8.54 -1.81 -12.20
N TYR A 48 7.44 -2.56 -12.14
CA TYR A 48 7.06 -3.37 -10.97
C TYR A 48 8.09 -4.43 -10.59
N LYS A 49 8.78 -5.05 -11.56
CA LYS A 49 9.86 -6.01 -11.28
C LYS A 49 11.03 -5.38 -10.51
N ARG A 50 11.40 -4.14 -10.86
CA ARG A 50 12.44 -3.38 -10.14
C ARG A 50 11.94 -2.93 -8.78
N ALA A 51 10.70 -2.43 -8.71
CA ALA A 51 10.09 -2.06 -7.43
C ALA A 51 10.05 -3.25 -6.45
N LEU A 52 9.74 -4.45 -6.95
CA LEU A 52 9.75 -5.68 -6.16
C LEU A 52 11.13 -6.00 -5.59
N GLN A 53 12.21 -5.78 -6.35
CA GLN A 53 13.57 -6.00 -5.84
C GLN A 53 13.90 -5.10 -4.65
N TYR A 54 13.56 -3.82 -4.74
CA TYR A 54 13.80 -2.87 -3.64
C TYR A 54 12.91 -3.12 -2.44
N THR A 55 11.61 -3.36 -2.66
CA THR A 55 10.67 -3.66 -1.55
C THR A 55 11.01 -4.99 -0.86
N ARG A 56 11.53 -5.99 -1.59
CA ARG A 56 12.08 -7.22 -0.98
C ARG A 56 13.31 -6.94 -0.13
N LYS A 57 14.24 -6.09 -0.60
CA LYS A 57 15.41 -5.68 0.21
C LYS A 57 14.95 -4.97 1.49
N ALA A 58 14.02 -4.02 1.39
CA ALA A 58 13.48 -3.33 2.54
C ALA A 58 12.74 -4.27 3.50
N LEU A 59 12.03 -5.28 2.98
CA LEU A 59 11.32 -6.27 3.79
C LEU A 59 12.26 -7.14 4.61
N ALA A 60 13.44 -7.48 4.08
CA ALA A 60 14.45 -8.21 4.82
C ALA A 60 15.00 -7.41 6.01
N LEU A 61 15.07 -6.08 5.86
CA LEU A 61 15.56 -5.17 6.91
C LEU A 61 14.47 -4.83 7.94
N ALA A 62 13.22 -4.69 7.50
CA ALA A 62 12.11 -4.28 8.36
C ALA A 62 10.83 -5.11 8.06
N PRO A 63 10.80 -6.40 8.46
CA PRO A 63 9.73 -7.36 8.09
C PRO A 63 8.36 -7.06 8.71
N GLN A 64 8.30 -6.11 9.64
CA GLN A 64 7.10 -5.68 10.34
C GLN A 64 6.75 -4.22 10.05
N CYS A 65 7.47 -3.53 9.18
CA CYS A 65 7.19 -2.15 8.84
C CYS A 65 5.93 -2.09 7.95
N PRO A 66 4.84 -1.39 8.34
CA PRO A 66 3.63 -1.40 7.54
C PRO A 66 3.80 -0.75 6.17
N LEU A 67 4.66 0.28 6.07
CA LEU A 67 5.03 0.92 4.82
C LEU A 67 5.65 -0.07 3.83
N VAL A 68 6.61 -0.86 4.30
CA VAL A 68 7.31 -1.88 3.50
C VAL A 68 6.34 -2.98 3.06
N LEU A 69 5.50 -3.46 3.98
CA LEU A 69 4.50 -4.49 3.69
C LEU A 69 3.48 -4.00 2.66
N TRP A 70 3.04 -2.74 2.76
CA TRP A 70 2.13 -2.11 1.81
C TRP A 70 2.74 -2.03 0.40
N ASP A 71 3.94 -1.46 0.28
CA ASP A 71 4.61 -1.29 -1.02
C ASP A 71 5.00 -2.64 -1.65
N TYR A 72 5.43 -3.61 -0.83
CA TYR A 72 5.72 -4.98 -1.28
C TYR A 72 4.46 -5.68 -1.82
N ALA A 73 3.35 -5.64 -1.07
CA ALA A 73 2.09 -6.22 -1.51
C ALA A 73 1.56 -5.56 -2.80
N GLY A 74 1.71 -4.24 -2.94
CA GLY A 74 1.36 -3.53 -4.17
C GLY A 74 2.17 -4.02 -5.37
N CYS A 75 3.48 -4.26 -5.19
CA CYS A 75 4.31 -4.82 -6.25
C CYS A 75 3.86 -6.23 -6.67
N LEU A 76 3.51 -7.09 -5.71
CA LEU A 76 3.00 -8.44 -5.99
C LEU A 76 1.69 -8.40 -6.77
N GLU A 77 0.73 -7.55 -6.36
CA GLU A 77 -0.54 -7.39 -7.07
C GLU A 77 -0.32 -6.98 -8.53
N MET A 78 0.55 -5.99 -8.78
CA MET A 78 0.85 -5.52 -10.14
C MET A 78 1.65 -6.53 -10.99
N LEU A 79 2.19 -7.57 -10.36
CA LEU A 79 2.89 -8.67 -11.01
C LEU A 79 2.03 -9.94 -11.12
N ASP A 80 0.70 -9.79 -11.02
CA ASP A 80 -0.27 -10.87 -11.13
C ASP A 80 -0.11 -11.96 -10.06
N GLN A 81 0.28 -11.53 -8.85
CA GLN A 81 0.38 -12.38 -7.65
C GLN A 81 -0.65 -11.96 -6.58
N PRO A 82 -1.96 -11.98 -6.88
CA PRO A 82 -3.00 -11.43 -5.99
C PRO A 82 -3.15 -12.23 -4.69
N GLN A 83 -2.87 -13.53 -4.65
CA GLN A 83 -2.96 -14.35 -3.44
C GLN A 83 -1.94 -13.92 -2.38
N GLU A 84 -0.70 -13.71 -2.80
CA GLU A 84 0.40 -13.34 -1.91
C GLU A 84 0.20 -11.91 -1.39
N ALA A 85 -0.23 -11.00 -2.27
CA ALA A 85 -0.61 -9.64 -1.90
C ALA A 85 -1.77 -9.65 -0.88
N LEU A 86 -2.81 -10.45 -1.12
CA LEU A 86 -3.98 -10.61 -0.26
C LEU A 86 -3.58 -10.99 1.17
N ASP A 87 -2.66 -11.95 1.33
CA ASP A 87 -2.21 -12.40 2.65
C ASP A 87 -1.51 -11.28 3.44
N ILE A 88 -0.70 -10.47 2.76
CA ILE A 88 -0.02 -9.32 3.37
C ILE A 88 -1.02 -8.24 3.77
N TYR A 89 -1.97 -7.86 2.89
CA TYR A 89 -3.00 -6.88 3.24
C TYR A 89 -3.86 -7.35 4.40
N ARG A 90 -4.22 -8.64 4.45
CA ARG A 90 -4.95 -9.22 5.60
C ARG A 90 -4.10 -9.25 6.86
N ARG A 91 -2.78 -9.42 6.76
CA ARG A 91 -1.86 -9.29 7.89
C ARG A 91 -1.86 -7.86 8.44
N LEU A 92 -1.81 -6.84 7.56
CA LEU A 92 -1.90 -5.44 7.98
C LEU A 92 -3.21 -5.14 8.71
N ILE A 93 -4.35 -5.56 8.15
CA ILE A 93 -5.67 -5.41 8.80
C ILE A 93 -5.69 -6.08 10.18
N ARG A 94 -5.20 -7.32 10.28
CA ARG A 94 -5.21 -8.09 11.55
C ARG A 94 -4.35 -7.49 12.66
N ARG A 95 -3.32 -6.71 12.33
CA ARG A 95 -2.49 -6.05 13.35
C ARG A 95 -3.27 -5.01 14.14
N GLY A 96 -4.35 -4.47 13.56
CA GLY A 96 -5.16 -3.45 14.18
C GLY A 96 -4.52 -2.07 14.09
N VAL A 97 -5.38 -1.04 14.13
CA VAL A 97 -4.97 0.36 13.90
C VAL A 97 -3.95 0.82 14.95
N ASP A 98 -4.16 0.50 16.23
CA ASP A 98 -3.31 0.99 17.32
C ASP A 98 -1.86 0.50 17.17
N ARG A 99 -1.65 -0.79 16.92
CA ARG A 99 -0.31 -1.34 16.69
C ARG A 99 0.36 -0.85 15.41
N LEU A 100 -0.42 -0.46 14.40
CA LEU A 100 0.12 0.15 13.19
C LEU A 100 0.52 1.61 13.45
N ALA A 101 -0.22 2.32 14.29
CA ALA A 101 0.04 3.70 14.65
C ALA A 101 1.28 3.84 15.55
N ASP A 102 1.44 2.93 16.50
CA ASP A 102 2.46 3.03 17.56
C ASP A 102 3.73 2.20 17.27
N GLY A 103 3.78 1.49 16.15
CA GLY A 103 4.94 0.68 15.77
C GLY A 103 6.15 1.52 15.33
N ASP A 104 7.32 0.90 15.20
CA ASP A 104 8.58 1.57 14.82
C ASP A 104 8.51 2.37 13.50
N CYS A 105 7.59 1.99 12.61
CA CYS A 105 7.32 2.66 11.33
C CYS A 105 5.96 3.37 11.29
N GLY A 106 5.31 3.57 12.43
CA GLY A 106 3.98 4.14 12.50
C GLY A 106 4.01 5.66 12.27
N GLU A 107 3.09 6.16 11.45
CA GLU A 107 2.91 7.59 11.21
C GLU A 107 1.68 8.14 11.96
N GLY A 108 1.30 7.47 13.06
CA GLY A 108 0.20 7.84 13.92
C GLY A 108 -1.18 7.33 13.49
N ILE A 109 -2.18 7.58 14.34
CA ILE A 109 -3.50 6.95 14.25
C ILE A 109 -4.26 7.29 12.97
N VAL A 110 -4.12 8.52 12.45
CA VAL A 110 -4.81 8.97 11.24
C VAL A 110 -4.32 8.21 10.02
N TRP A 111 -3.00 8.07 9.89
CA TRP A 111 -2.38 7.28 8.83
C TRP A 111 -2.74 5.80 8.95
N ALA A 112 -2.66 5.24 10.16
CA ALA A 112 -2.96 3.82 10.38
C ALA A 112 -4.40 3.46 10.02
N ARG A 113 -5.38 4.32 10.35
CA ARG A 113 -6.78 4.14 9.92
C ARG A 113 -6.89 4.15 8.39
N GLY A 114 -6.21 5.10 7.75
CA GLY A 114 -6.18 5.22 6.29
C GLY A 114 -5.61 3.98 5.63
N LEU A 115 -4.46 3.51 6.10
CA LEU A 115 -3.83 2.28 5.61
C LEU A 115 -4.75 1.07 5.74
N VAL A 116 -5.47 0.91 6.86
CA VAL A 116 -6.43 -0.19 7.04
C VAL A 116 -7.60 -0.08 6.06
N ALA A 117 -8.12 1.13 5.82
CA ALA A 117 -9.16 1.35 4.81
C ALA A 117 -8.66 1.04 3.39
N ASP A 118 -7.42 1.44 3.07
CA ASP A 118 -6.76 1.16 1.80
C ASP A 118 -6.51 -0.35 1.60
N CYS A 119 -6.10 -1.06 2.67
CA CYS A 119 -5.98 -2.51 2.65
C CYS A 119 -7.33 -3.18 2.34
N HIS A 120 -8.44 -2.71 2.89
CA HIS A 120 -9.76 -3.28 2.56
C HIS A 120 -10.14 -3.09 1.09
N TYR A 121 -9.74 -1.97 0.46
CA TYR A 121 -9.92 -1.78 -0.97
C TYR A 121 -9.07 -2.78 -1.78
N ARG A 122 -7.77 -2.87 -1.47
CA ARG A 122 -6.85 -3.80 -2.16
C ARG A 122 -7.24 -5.26 -1.99
N VAL A 123 -7.68 -5.66 -0.79
CA VAL A 123 -8.25 -6.99 -0.53
C VAL A 123 -9.45 -7.28 -1.44
N ALA A 124 -10.32 -6.30 -1.65
CA ALA A 124 -11.46 -6.46 -2.55
C ALA A 124 -11.01 -6.70 -4.00
N ARG A 125 -10.01 -5.92 -4.47
CA ARG A 125 -9.39 -6.08 -5.79
C ARG A 125 -8.75 -7.45 -5.97
N CYS A 126 -7.98 -7.92 -4.98
CA CYS A 126 -7.39 -9.25 -5.00
C CYS A 126 -8.47 -10.33 -5.10
N TYR A 127 -9.55 -10.22 -4.33
CA TYR A 127 -10.67 -11.15 -4.44
C TYR A 127 -11.37 -11.10 -5.80
N GLN A 128 -11.52 -9.92 -6.43
CA GLN A 128 -12.03 -9.82 -7.79
C GLN A 128 -11.12 -10.54 -8.79
N ALA A 129 -9.80 -10.36 -8.69
CA ALA A 129 -8.83 -11.06 -9.53
C ALA A 129 -8.92 -12.60 -9.37
N CYS A 130 -9.35 -13.08 -8.21
CA CYS A 130 -9.58 -14.50 -7.91
C CYS A 130 -11.01 -14.98 -8.21
N ASP A 131 -11.82 -14.20 -8.94
CA ASP A 131 -13.27 -14.41 -9.18
C ASP A 131 -14.12 -14.63 -7.90
N ASN A 132 -13.62 -14.17 -6.75
CA ASN A 132 -14.27 -14.31 -5.46
C ASN A 132 -15.16 -13.10 -5.14
N LYS A 133 -16.25 -12.97 -5.90
CA LYS A 133 -17.17 -11.82 -5.83
C LYS A 133 -17.81 -11.61 -4.47
N LYS A 134 -18.07 -12.68 -3.69
CA LYS A 134 -18.68 -12.58 -2.36
C LYS A 134 -17.73 -11.90 -1.36
N GLN A 135 -16.48 -12.33 -1.31
CA GLN A 135 -15.48 -11.75 -0.44
C GLN A 135 -15.11 -10.33 -0.89
N ALA A 136 -15.02 -10.09 -2.20
CA ALA A 136 -14.79 -8.75 -2.76
C ALA A 136 -15.82 -7.72 -2.27
N ARG A 137 -17.12 -8.03 -2.40
CA ARG A 137 -18.22 -7.17 -1.91
C ARG A 137 -18.11 -6.89 -0.42
N THR A 138 -17.76 -7.90 0.37
CA THR A 138 -17.60 -7.76 1.82
C THR A 138 -16.47 -6.79 2.16
N ALA A 139 -15.34 -6.90 1.47
CA ALA A 139 -14.18 -6.04 1.67
C ALA A 139 -14.47 -4.58 1.25
N TYR A 140 -15.14 -4.35 0.12
CA TYR A 140 -15.57 -3.00 -0.28
C TYR A 140 -16.53 -2.35 0.70
N ARG A 141 -17.49 -3.11 1.25
CA ARG A 141 -18.37 -2.61 2.31
C ARG A 141 -17.60 -2.22 3.57
N ARG A 142 -16.56 -2.98 3.94
CA ARG A 142 -15.69 -2.60 5.06
C ARG A 142 -14.87 -1.35 4.81
N HIS A 143 -14.32 -1.19 3.61
CA HIS A 143 -13.69 0.06 3.20
C HIS A 143 -14.66 1.25 3.38
N LEU A 144 -15.88 1.17 2.85
CA LEU A 144 -16.85 2.27 2.94
C LEU A 144 -17.25 2.59 4.38
N ALA A 145 -17.51 1.57 5.20
CA ALA A 145 -17.88 1.73 6.61
C ALA A 145 -16.79 2.44 7.43
N LEU A 146 -15.51 2.06 7.25
CA LEU A 146 -14.39 2.75 7.91
C LEU A 146 -14.31 4.23 7.54
N ARG A 147 -14.76 4.60 6.35
CA ARG A 147 -14.72 5.97 5.87
C ARG A 147 -15.96 6.78 6.24
N GLU A 148 -17.00 6.17 6.79
CA GLU A 148 -18.11 6.89 7.41
C GLU A 148 -17.65 7.52 8.73
N SER A 149 -16.74 6.89 9.47
CA SER A 149 -16.11 7.45 10.67
C SER A 149 -14.99 8.48 10.39
N GLY A 150 -14.99 9.12 9.22
CA GLY A 150 -14.04 10.18 8.86
C GLY A 150 -12.64 9.72 8.42
N CYS A 151 -12.43 8.42 8.20
CA CYS A 151 -11.15 7.90 7.74
C CYS A 151 -10.79 8.37 6.32
N ARG A 152 -9.56 8.88 6.16
CA ARG A 152 -8.96 9.19 4.85
C ARG A 152 -8.58 7.90 4.13
N SER A 153 -8.46 7.96 2.82
CA SER A 153 -8.02 6.85 1.98
C SER A 153 -7.72 7.39 0.59
N ILE A 154 -6.73 6.81 -0.07
CA ILE A 154 -6.32 7.19 -1.43
C ILE A 154 -7.31 6.73 -2.51
N TYR A 155 -8.27 5.87 -2.17
CA TYR A 155 -9.30 5.40 -3.11
C TYR A 155 -10.59 6.18 -2.89
N PRO A 156 -11.16 6.89 -3.88
CA PRO A 156 -12.39 7.68 -3.69
C PRO A 156 -13.63 6.82 -3.37
N LYS A 157 -14.52 7.30 -2.48
CA LYS A 157 -15.78 6.60 -2.14
C LYS A 157 -16.65 6.33 -3.38
N SER A 158 -16.64 7.24 -4.35
CA SER A 158 -17.38 7.14 -5.61
C SER A 158 -16.94 5.93 -6.44
N GLU A 159 -15.64 5.71 -6.55
CA GLU A 159 -15.05 4.57 -7.25
C GLU A 159 -15.46 3.25 -6.59
N VAL A 160 -15.32 3.17 -5.27
CA VAL A 160 -15.69 1.96 -4.51
C VAL A 160 -17.18 1.63 -4.65
N LYS A 161 -18.05 2.64 -4.65
CA LYS A 161 -19.49 2.45 -4.88
C LYS A 161 -19.77 1.91 -6.28
N LYS A 162 -19.05 2.38 -7.31
CA LYS A 162 -19.18 1.89 -8.69
C LYS A 162 -18.78 0.42 -8.80
N GLU A 163 -17.63 0.04 -8.25
CA GLU A 163 -17.17 -1.36 -8.19
C GLU A 163 -18.20 -2.26 -7.48
N LEU A 164 -18.75 -1.81 -6.35
CA LEU A 164 -19.74 -2.56 -5.60
C LEU A 164 -21.06 -2.73 -6.38
N GLN A 165 -21.50 -1.71 -7.12
CA GLN A 165 -22.67 -1.80 -7.99
C GLN A 165 -22.46 -2.84 -9.11
N GLN A 166 -21.30 -2.81 -9.77
CA GLN A 166 -20.96 -3.78 -10.82
C GLN A 166 -20.98 -5.22 -10.27
N LEU A 167 -20.41 -5.46 -9.09
CA LEU A 167 -20.42 -6.78 -8.45
C LEU A 167 -21.82 -7.28 -8.08
N ASN A 168 -22.77 -6.37 -7.82
CA ASN A 168 -24.15 -6.74 -7.50
C ASN A 168 -25.01 -6.97 -8.76
N ALA A 169 -24.69 -6.30 -9.87
CA ALA A 169 -25.41 -6.44 -11.13
C ALA A 169 -25.26 -7.84 -11.75
N VAL A 170 -24.16 -8.54 -11.47
CA VAL A 170 -23.84 -9.88 -11.99
C VAL A 170 -24.58 -11.01 -11.23
N CYS A 171 -25.34 -10.69 -10.17
CA CYS A 171 -26.11 -11.67 -9.38
C CYS A 171 -27.61 -11.74 -9.75
N ARG A 172 -28.00 -11.39 -10.97
CA ARG A 172 -29.38 -11.56 -11.49
C ARG A 172 -29.43 -12.63 -12.56
#